data_AF-A0A3D2CBC2-F1
#
_entry.id   AF-A0A3D2CBC2-F1
#
_cell.length_a   1.000
_cell.length_b   1.000
_cell.length_c   1.000
_cell.angle_alpha   90.00
_cell.angle_beta   90.00
_cell.angle_gamma   90.00
#
_symmetry.space_group_name_H-M   'P 1'
#
loop_
_entity.id
_entity.type
_entity.pdbx_description
1 polymer ?
#
loop_
_entity_poly.entity_id
_entity_poly.type
_entity_poly.pdbx_seq_one_letter_code
_entity_poly.pdbx_strand_id
1 'polypeptide(L)'
;MDLGTIGGLVVTTILILISIMLGSDLIVFWNTPSVLMVVIGSISIMFVCFPGSQCKNALVVVRKALFVETRNPEQVLQLMREMSARARREGVLVLEDMASDQEDEFLKKGIQMVVDGHEPSAIEEVLYNEIDKITERHKEGADFFEQWGTYAPAMGMIGTLIGLVQMLQSLDDPGAIGPA
;
A
#
# COMPACT_ATOMS: atom_id res chain seq x y z
N MET A 1 1.54 4.13 13.25
CA MET A 1 1.77 5.11 12.17
C MET A 1 3.26 5.14 11.90
N ASP A 2 3.66 4.95 10.66
CA ASP A 2 5.08 5.06 10.30
C ASP A 2 5.46 6.53 10.09
N LEU A 3 6.17 7.10 11.06
CA LEU A 3 6.65 8.49 10.98
C LEU A 3 7.64 8.68 9.83
N GLY A 4 8.37 7.63 9.42
CA GLY A 4 9.33 7.69 8.33
C GLY A 4 8.63 7.96 7.00
N THR A 5 7.64 7.15 6.65
CA THR A 5 6.84 7.30 5.42
C THR A 5 6.14 8.66 5.37
N ILE A 6 5.48 9.08 6.45
CA ILE A 6 4.75 10.36 6.49
C ILE A 6 5.72 11.54 6.42
N GLY A 7 6.80 11.52 7.21
CA GLY A 7 7.81 12.58 7.21
C GLY A 7 8.48 12.73 5.84
N GLY A 8 8.84 11.62 5.21
CA GLY A 8 9.45 11.62 3.87
C GLY A 8 8.53 12.22 2.80
N LEU A 9 7.25 11.84 2.80
CA LEU A 9 6.25 12.36 1.86
C LEU A 9 6.02 13.87 2.04
N VAL A 10 5.90 14.32 3.29
CA VAL A 10 5.69 15.75 3.62
C VAL A 10 6.90 16.58 3.22
N VAL A 11 8.11 16.16 3.60
CA VAL A 11 9.35 16.91 3.28
C VAL A 11 9.56 16.99 1.77
N THR A 12 9.38 15.89 1.04
CA THR A 12 9.55 15.87 -0.42
C THR A 12 8.56 16.80 -1.12
N THR A 13 7.29 16.78 -0.68
CA THR A 13 6.24 17.65 -1.25
C THR A 13 6.55 19.12 -0.97
N ILE A 14 6.97 19.47 0.25
CA ILE A 14 7.33 20.84 0.63
C ILE A 14 8.52 21.33 -0.20
N LEU A 15 9.56 20.51 -0.38
CA LEU A 15 10.73 20.89 -1.18
C LEU A 15 10.34 21.19 -2.64
N ILE A 16 9.50 20.36 -3.26
CA ILE A 16 8.99 20.59 -4.61
C ILE A 16 8.19 21.91 -4.69
N LEU A 17 7.30 22.16 -3.73
CA LEU A 17 6.50 23.38 -3.69
C LEU A 17 7.36 24.63 -3.51
N ILE A 18 8.35 24.60 -2.62
CA ILE A 18 9.30 25.70 -2.44
C ILE A 18 10.07 25.95 -3.74
N SER A 19 10.55 24.90 -4.41
CA SER A 19 11.24 25.04 -5.69
C SER A 19 10.38 25.69 -6.77
N ILE A 20 9.08 25.34 -6.84
CA ILE A 20 8.13 25.96 -7.77
C ILE A 20 7.94 27.44 -7.45
N MET A 21 7.67 27.77 -6.17
CA MET A 21 7.38 29.14 -5.74
C MET A 21 8.59 30.09 -5.86
N LEU A 22 9.81 29.56 -5.83
CA LEU A 22 11.02 30.35 -6.09
C LEU A 22 11.20 30.69 -7.58
N GLY A 23 10.59 29.91 -8.48
CA GLY A 23 10.77 30.04 -9.93
C GLY A 23 9.62 30.78 -10.64
N SER A 24 8.36 30.53 -10.26
CA SER A 24 7.19 31.18 -10.88
C SER A 24 5.92 31.04 -10.02
N ASP A 25 4.82 31.62 -10.50
CA ASP A 25 3.50 31.43 -9.90
C ASP A 25 3.01 29.98 -10.06
N LEU A 26 2.34 29.47 -9.03
CA LEU A 26 1.80 28.10 -8.96
C LEU A 26 0.75 27.80 -10.05
N ILE A 27 0.01 28.82 -10.48
CA ILE A 27 -1.05 28.69 -11.50
C ILE A 27 -0.49 28.21 -12.85
N VAL A 28 0.75 28.57 -13.18
CA VAL A 28 1.39 28.17 -14.45
C VAL A 28 1.57 26.66 -14.55
N PHE A 29 1.75 25.97 -13.41
CA PHE A 29 1.88 24.52 -13.35
C PHE A 29 0.53 23.78 -13.35
N TRP A 30 -0.59 24.50 -13.28
CA TRP A 30 -1.92 23.91 -13.30
C TRP A 30 -2.44 23.76 -14.74
N ASN A 31 -2.18 22.60 -15.35
CA ASN A 31 -2.66 22.28 -16.69
C ASN A 31 -3.71 21.15 -16.65
N THR A 32 -4.98 21.50 -16.88
CA THR A 32 -6.10 20.53 -16.85
C THR A 32 -5.93 19.37 -17.83
N PRO A 33 -5.53 19.58 -19.10
CA PRO A 33 -5.21 18.47 -20.02
C PRO A 33 -4.15 17.50 -19.49
N SER A 34 -3.05 18.00 -18.93
CA SER A 34 -1.98 17.19 -18.35
C SER A 34 -2.46 16.38 -17.14
N VAL A 35 -3.27 16.98 -16.26
CA VAL A 35 -3.87 16.26 -15.12
C VAL A 35 -4.77 15.13 -15.60
N LEU A 36 -5.61 15.38 -16.61
CA LEU A 36 -6.50 14.36 -17.17
C LEU A 36 -5.68 13.21 -17.80
N MET A 37 -4.66 13.52 -18.59
CA MET A 37 -3.82 12.52 -19.23
C MET A 37 -3.03 11.69 -18.23
N VAL A 38 -2.36 12.33 -17.26
CA VAL A 38 -1.48 11.63 -16.32
C VAL A 38 -2.31 10.90 -15.27
N VAL A 39 -3.26 11.57 -14.61
CA VAL A 39 -4.00 10.97 -13.49
C VAL A 39 -5.07 10.01 -14.00
N ILE A 40 -6.00 10.48 -14.84
CA ILE A 40 -7.10 9.64 -15.30
C ILE A 40 -6.59 8.60 -16.30
N GLY A 41 -5.66 8.96 -17.17
CA GLY A 41 -5.07 8.02 -18.14
C GLY A 41 -4.28 6.90 -17.47
N SER A 42 -3.43 7.19 -16.47
CA SER A 42 -2.71 6.13 -15.75
C SER A 42 -3.65 5.23 -14.94
N ILE A 43 -4.65 5.78 -14.25
CA ILE A 43 -5.67 4.98 -13.56
C ILE A 43 -6.45 4.11 -14.55
N SER A 44 -6.75 4.61 -15.75
CA SER A 44 -7.42 3.83 -16.80
C SER A 44 -6.58 2.63 -17.25
N ILE A 45 -5.26 2.80 -17.38
CA ILE A 45 -4.33 1.69 -17.65
C ILE A 45 -4.36 0.67 -16.50
N MET A 46 -4.41 1.13 -15.25
CA MET A 46 -4.51 0.23 -14.09
C MET A 46 -5.77 -0.65 -14.15
N PHE A 47 -6.91 -0.12 -14.61
CA PHE A 47 -8.12 -0.92 -14.81
C PHE A 47 -8.02 -1.95 -15.94
N VAL A 48 -7.10 -1.77 -16.88
CA VAL A 48 -6.79 -2.75 -17.94
C VAL A 48 -5.85 -3.83 -17.42
N CYS A 49 -4.86 -3.45 -16.61
CA CYS A 49 -3.84 -4.36 -16.09
C CYS A 49 -4.33 -5.21 -14.90
N PHE A 50 -5.27 -4.70 -14.10
CA PHE A 50 -5.71 -5.34 -12.85
C PHE A 50 -7.22 -5.60 -12.86
N PRO A 51 -7.68 -6.77 -12.36
CA PRO A 51 -9.10 -7.01 -12.13
C PRO A 51 -9.67 -6.00 -11.13
N GLY A 52 -10.93 -5.59 -11.33
CA GLY A 52 -11.56 -4.54 -10.52
C GLY A 52 -11.64 -4.83 -9.00
N SER A 53 -11.53 -6.10 -8.59
CA SER A 53 -11.39 -6.50 -7.17
C SER A 53 -10.06 -6.03 -6.57
N GLN A 54 -8.96 -6.11 -7.31
CA GLN A 54 -7.64 -5.67 -6.87
C GLN A 54 -7.56 -4.13 -6.78
N CYS A 55 -8.20 -3.40 -7.70
CA CYS A 55 -8.27 -1.94 -7.62
C CYS A 55 -8.95 -1.45 -6.32
N LYS A 56 -9.97 -2.17 -5.82
CA LYS A 56 -10.60 -1.85 -4.53
C LYS A 56 -9.67 -2.15 -3.35
N ASN A 57 -8.92 -3.24 -3.42
CA ASN A 57 -7.97 -3.62 -2.38
C ASN A 57 -6.78 -2.65 -2.28
N ALA A 58 -6.38 -2.00 -3.39
CA ALA A 58 -5.32 -1.00 -3.40
C ALA A 58 -5.56 0.14 -2.38
N LEU A 59 -6.80 0.61 -2.23
CA LEU A 59 -7.17 1.62 -1.22
C LEU A 59 -6.94 1.14 0.22
N VAL A 60 -7.21 -0.14 0.48
CA VAL A 60 -6.99 -0.75 1.80
C VAL A 60 -5.49 -0.85 2.11
N VAL A 61 -4.69 -1.17 1.10
CA VAL A 61 -3.23 -1.30 1.21
C VAL A 61 -2.59 0.05 1.56
N VAL A 62 -3.03 1.15 0.95
CA VAL A 62 -2.56 2.51 1.32
C VAL A 62 -2.81 2.80 2.79
N ARG A 63 -4.01 2.46 3.28
CA ARG A 63 -4.33 2.66 4.70
C ARG A 63 -3.41 1.82 5.59
N LYS A 64 -3.16 0.56 5.26
CA LYS A 64 -2.25 -0.30 6.03
C LYS A 64 -0.78 0.16 5.97
N ALA A 65 -0.34 0.74 4.84
CA ALA A 65 0.99 1.32 4.70
C ALA A 65 1.18 2.57 5.57
N LEU A 66 0.18 3.46 5.66
CA LEU A 66 0.25 4.66 6.51
C LEU A 66 0.04 4.35 7.99
N PHE A 67 -0.86 3.43 8.29
CA PHE A 67 -1.21 2.99 9.64
C PHE A 67 -0.69 1.59 9.91
N VAL A 68 0.64 1.44 9.88
CA VAL A 68 1.28 0.18 10.29
C VAL A 68 0.98 -0.07 11.76
N GLU A 69 0.40 -1.24 12.03
CA GLU A 69 0.28 -1.85 13.35
C GLU A 69 1.51 -2.73 13.56
N THR A 70 2.58 -2.15 14.13
CA THR A 70 3.73 -2.94 14.53
C THR A 70 3.44 -3.59 15.88
N ARG A 71 3.42 -4.92 15.93
CA ARG A 71 3.43 -5.64 17.21
C ARG A 71 4.83 -5.63 17.80
N ASN A 72 4.91 -5.51 19.12
CA ASN A 72 6.18 -5.59 19.83
C ASN A 72 6.58 -7.09 19.96
N PRO A 73 7.71 -7.52 19.36
CA PRO A 73 8.15 -8.91 19.46
C PRO A 73 8.32 -9.39 20.90
N GLU A 74 8.71 -8.49 21.81
CA GLU A 74 8.90 -8.82 23.23
C GLU A 74 7.57 -9.16 23.92
N GLN A 75 6.50 -8.43 23.58
CA GLN A 75 5.16 -8.70 24.11
C GLN A 75 4.63 -10.05 23.61
N VAL A 76 4.87 -10.36 22.32
CA VAL A 76 4.50 -11.66 21.75
C VAL A 76 5.29 -12.79 22.42
N LEU A 77 6.59 -12.61 22.65
CA LEU A 77 7.41 -13.60 23.35
C LEU A 77 6.92 -13.83 24.78
N GLN A 78 6.58 -12.77 25.51
CA GLN A 78 6.06 -12.86 26.86
C GLN A 78 4.72 -13.60 26.89
N LEU A 79 3.82 -13.29 25.96
CA LEU A 79 2.54 -13.97 25.80
C LEU A 79 2.72 -15.48 25.53
N MET A 80 3.62 -15.84 24.61
CA MET A 80 3.92 -17.24 24.28
C MET A 80 4.49 -18.01 25.48
N ARG A 81 5.36 -17.37 26.28
CA ARG A 81 5.89 -17.96 27.53
C ARG A 81 4.78 -18.20 28.55
N GLU A 82 3.88 -17.23 28.70
CA GLU A 82 2.76 -17.35 29.64
C GLU A 82 1.79 -18.46 29.23
N MET A 83 1.41 -18.51 27.95
CA MET A 83 0.58 -19.57 27.39
C MET A 83 1.22 -20.95 27.61
N SER A 84 2.51 -21.09 27.33
CA SER A 84 3.25 -22.35 27.54
C SER A 84 3.27 -22.77 29.03
N ALA A 85 3.48 -21.82 29.94
CA ALA A 85 3.52 -22.09 31.37
C ALA A 85 2.15 -22.52 31.92
N ARG A 86 1.07 -21.85 31.50
CA ARG A 86 -0.30 -22.21 31.91
C ARG A 86 -0.72 -23.53 31.30
N ALA A 87 -0.48 -23.75 30.01
CA ALA A 87 -0.79 -25.02 29.34
C ALA A 87 -0.13 -26.23 30.04
N ARG A 88 1.11 -26.08 30.54
CA ARG A 88 1.81 -27.15 31.26
C ARG A 88 1.22 -27.43 32.66
N ARG A 89 0.68 -26.41 33.33
CA ARG A 89 0.15 -26.53 34.71
C ARG A 89 -1.31 -26.93 34.75
N GLU A 90 -2.11 -26.35 33.87
CA GLU A 90 -3.58 -26.38 33.90
C GLU A 90 -4.17 -27.18 32.73
N GLY A 91 -3.33 -27.59 31.77
CA GLY A 91 -3.73 -28.29 30.56
C GLY A 91 -4.06 -27.35 29.40
N VAL A 92 -4.34 -27.92 28.23
CA VAL A 92 -4.47 -27.18 26.98
C VAL A 92 -5.77 -26.36 26.90
N LEU A 93 -6.84 -26.78 27.59
CA LEU A 93 -8.13 -26.06 27.58
C LEU A 93 -8.03 -24.63 28.11
N VAL A 94 -7.09 -24.33 29.01
CA VAL A 94 -6.89 -22.96 29.53
C VAL A 94 -6.51 -21.97 28.42
N LEU A 95 -6.00 -22.47 27.30
CA LEU A 95 -5.63 -21.63 26.17
C LEU A 95 -6.85 -21.03 25.47
N GLU A 96 -8.04 -21.64 25.58
CA GLU A 96 -9.28 -21.12 24.99
C GLU A 96 -9.70 -19.80 25.64
N ASP A 97 -9.60 -19.72 26.97
CA ASP A 97 -9.84 -18.48 27.72
C ASP A 97 -8.84 -17.40 27.31
N MET A 98 -7.55 -17.76 27.21
CA MET A 98 -6.50 -16.82 26.80
C MET A 98 -6.63 -16.35 25.35
N ALA A 99 -7.16 -17.18 24.46
CA ALA A 99 -7.40 -16.84 23.06
C ALA A 99 -8.55 -15.83 22.90
N SER A 100 -9.58 -15.93 23.75
CA SER A 100 -10.72 -15.02 23.75
C SER A 100 -10.29 -13.57 24.02
N ASP A 101 -9.25 -13.38 24.83
CA ASP A 101 -8.66 -12.07 25.16
C ASP A 101 -7.72 -11.51 24.09
N GLN A 102 -7.35 -12.28 23.06
CA GLN A 102 -6.47 -11.80 22.00
C GLN A 102 -7.25 -11.00 20.95
N GLU A 103 -6.61 -9.99 20.36
CA GLU A 103 -7.17 -9.29 19.19
C GLU A 103 -6.76 -9.95 17.87
N ASP A 104 -5.74 -10.81 17.90
CA ASP A 104 -5.16 -11.41 16.71
C ASP A 104 -5.89 -12.68 16.26
N GLU A 105 -6.60 -12.58 15.15
CA GLU A 105 -7.28 -13.73 14.53
C GLU A 105 -6.31 -14.84 14.10
N PHE A 106 -5.08 -14.50 13.70
CA PHE A 106 -4.06 -15.50 13.33
C PHE A 106 -3.66 -16.36 14.55
N LEU A 107 -3.36 -15.71 15.68
CA LEU A 107 -3.02 -16.38 16.93
C LEU A 107 -4.20 -17.19 17.49
N LYS A 108 -5.41 -16.63 17.49
CA LYS A 108 -6.63 -17.33 17.93
C LYS A 108 -6.84 -18.63 17.19
N LYS A 109 -6.74 -18.60 15.87
CA LYS A 109 -6.91 -19.78 15.03
C LYS A 109 -5.89 -20.85 15.34
N GLY A 110 -4.62 -20.47 15.53
CA GLY A 110 -3.56 -21.38 15.97
C GLY A 110 -3.89 -22.05 17.30
N ILE A 111 -4.33 -21.27 18.29
CA ILE A 111 -4.70 -21.79 19.61
C ILE A 111 -5.91 -22.73 19.54
N GLN A 112 -6.95 -22.37 18.78
CA GLN A 112 -8.13 -23.22 18.60
C GLN A 112 -7.77 -24.59 18.02
N MET A 113 -6.92 -24.64 16.99
CA MET A 113 -6.49 -25.93 16.42
C MET A 113 -5.72 -26.80 17.42
N VAL A 114 -4.95 -26.18 18.33
CA VAL A 114 -4.25 -26.88 19.42
C VAL A 114 -5.26 -27.43 20.45
N VAL A 115 -6.27 -26.65 20.83
CA VAL A 115 -7.33 -27.08 21.75
C VAL A 115 -8.16 -28.21 21.15
N ASP A 116 -8.44 -28.15 19.85
CA ASP A 116 -9.14 -29.18 19.07
C ASP A 116 -8.31 -30.47 18.90
N GLY A 117 -7.04 -30.48 19.30
CA GLY A 117 -6.18 -31.66 19.27
C GLY A 117 -5.64 -32.03 17.89
N HIS A 118 -5.49 -31.06 16.98
CA HIS A 118 -4.86 -31.31 15.68
C HIS A 118 -3.37 -31.67 15.84
N GLU A 119 -2.86 -32.50 14.93
CA GLU A 119 -1.45 -32.85 14.88
C GLU A 119 -0.57 -31.60 14.64
N PRO A 120 0.59 -31.47 15.29
CA PRO A 120 1.45 -30.29 15.17
C PRO A 120 1.84 -29.95 13.71
N SER A 121 2.07 -30.96 12.87
CA SER A 121 2.42 -30.76 11.46
C SER A 121 1.28 -30.15 10.64
N ALA A 122 0.03 -30.53 10.94
CA ALA A 122 -1.15 -29.96 10.27
C ALA A 122 -1.38 -28.51 10.69
N ILE A 123 -1.17 -28.20 11.98
CA ILE A 123 -1.23 -26.83 12.50
C ILE A 123 -0.19 -25.95 11.81
N GLU A 124 1.05 -26.45 11.74
CA GLU A 124 2.17 -25.76 11.10
C GLU A 124 1.87 -25.48 9.62
N GLU A 125 1.41 -26.49 8.87
CA GLU A 125 1.03 -26.36 7.47
C GLU A 125 -0.06 -25.30 7.26
N VAL A 126 -1.12 -25.31 8.07
CA VAL A 126 -2.21 -24.34 7.95
C VAL A 126 -1.73 -22.91 8.25
N LEU A 127 -0.94 -22.72 9.30
CA LEU A 127 -0.46 -21.39 9.69
C LEU A 127 0.55 -20.83 8.67
N TYR A 128 1.45 -21.65 8.13
CA TYR A 128 2.35 -21.20 7.06
C TYR A 128 1.60 -20.86 5.77
N ASN A 129 0.65 -21.70 5.36
CA ASN A 129 -0.20 -21.41 4.20
C ASN A 129 -0.96 -20.08 4.38
N GLU A 130 -1.41 -19.77 5.60
CA GLU A 130 -2.07 -18.51 5.89
C GLU A 130 -1.11 -17.32 5.82
N ILE A 131 0.11 -17.45 6.34
CA ILE A 131 1.17 -16.44 6.19
C ILE A 131 1.47 -16.19 4.70
N ASP A 132 1.56 -17.25 3.90
CA ASP A 132 1.81 -17.14 2.46
C ASP A 132 0.67 -16.40 1.76
N LYS A 133 -0.59 -16.72 2.10
CA LYS A 133 -1.77 -16.02 1.53
C LYS A 133 -1.85 -14.56 1.97
N ILE A 134 -1.50 -14.26 3.21
CA ILE A 134 -1.40 -12.88 3.70
C ILE A 134 -0.31 -12.13 2.91
N THR A 135 0.84 -12.75 2.70
CA THR A 135 1.97 -12.17 1.97
C THR A 135 1.61 -11.93 0.50
N GLU A 136 1.01 -12.91 -0.16
CA GLU A 136 0.52 -12.83 -1.54
C GLU A 136 -0.46 -11.66 -1.70
N ARG A 137 -1.44 -11.52 -0.80
CA ARG A 137 -2.40 -10.41 -0.82
C ARG A 137 -1.73 -9.04 -0.65
N HIS A 138 -0.73 -8.92 0.23
CA HIS A 138 0.01 -7.66 0.39
C HIS A 138 0.86 -7.36 -0.85
N LYS A 139 1.47 -8.39 -1.44
CA LYS A 139 2.27 -8.27 -2.66
C LYS A 139 1.43 -7.81 -3.85
N GLU A 140 0.27 -8.42 -4.09
CA GLU A 140 -0.67 -7.95 -5.13
C GLU A 140 -1.03 -6.47 -4.96
N GLY A 141 -1.23 -6.05 -3.71
CA GLY A 141 -1.48 -4.66 -3.37
C GLY A 141 -0.30 -3.73 -3.67
N ALA A 142 0.92 -4.17 -3.37
CA ALA A 142 2.14 -3.42 -3.65
C ALA A 142 2.42 -3.34 -5.16
N ASP A 143 2.26 -4.45 -5.87
CA ASP A 143 2.46 -4.56 -7.33
C ASP A 143 1.56 -3.58 -8.10
N PHE A 144 0.35 -3.32 -7.59
CA PHE A 144 -0.53 -2.27 -8.12
C PHE A 144 0.14 -0.89 -8.10
N PHE A 145 0.70 -0.47 -6.96
CA PHE A 145 1.35 0.85 -6.85
C PHE A 145 2.68 0.91 -7.59
N GLU A 146 3.42 -0.20 -7.66
CA GLU A 146 4.66 -0.28 -8.44
C GLU A 146 4.38 -0.10 -9.94
N GLN A 147 3.37 -0.79 -10.47
CA GLN A 147 2.94 -0.60 -11.86
C GLN A 147 2.40 0.81 -12.09
N TRP A 148 1.61 1.35 -11.16
CA TRP A 148 1.11 2.72 -11.31
C TRP A 148 2.25 3.75 -11.31
N GLY A 149 3.27 3.56 -10.47
CA GLY A 149 4.50 4.35 -10.45
C GLY A 149 5.31 4.26 -11.74
N THR A 150 5.12 3.20 -12.53
CA THR A 150 5.73 3.03 -13.86
C THR A 150 4.89 3.67 -14.96
N TYR A 151 3.56 3.49 -14.94
CA TYR A 151 2.67 4.00 -15.98
C TYR A 151 2.38 5.50 -15.88
N ALA A 152 2.34 6.08 -14.68
CA ALA A 152 2.07 7.51 -14.52
C ALA A 152 3.14 8.40 -15.20
N PRO A 153 4.46 8.16 -15.02
CA PRO A 153 5.50 8.87 -15.78
C PRO A 153 5.43 8.63 -17.29
N ALA A 154 5.13 7.39 -17.71
CA ALA A 154 4.97 7.07 -19.14
C ALA A 154 3.82 7.86 -19.79
N MET A 155 2.68 7.99 -19.11
CA MET A 155 1.58 8.85 -19.55
C MET A 155 1.97 10.33 -19.59
N GLY A 156 2.84 10.77 -18.67
CA GLY A 156 3.45 12.10 -18.71
C GLY A 156 4.27 12.33 -19.98
N MET A 157 5.10 11.36 -20.38
CA MET A 157 5.86 11.43 -21.64
C MET A 157 4.96 11.41 -22.89
N ILE A 158 3.83 10.69 -22.86
CA ILE A 158 2.83 10.78 -23.94
C ILE A 158 2.21 12.18 -23.98
N GLY A 159 1.93 12.76 -22.82
CA GLY A 159 1.45 14.14 -22.69
C GLY A 159 2.41 15.16 -23.31
N THR A 160 3.73 15.01 -23.11
CA THR A 160 4.70 15.91 -23.74
C THR A 160 4.69 15.81 -25.25
N LEU A 161 4.55 14.60 -25.82
CA LEU A 161 4.43 14.42 -27.27
C LEU A 161 3.17 15.09 -27.83
N ILE A 162 2.03 14.95 -27.15
CA ILE A 162 0.78 15.61 -27.55
C ILE A 162 0.94 17.13 -27.50
N GLY A 163 1.53 17.66 -26.43
CA GLY A 163 1.80 19.09 -26.28
C GLY A 163 2.74 19.63 -27.37
N LEU A 164 3.79 18.86 -27.72
CA LEU A 164 4.70 19.22 -28.81
C LEU A 164 3.98 19.26 -30.16
N VAL A 165 3.09 18.30 -30.46
CA VAL A 165 2.30 18.33 -31.70
C VAL A 165 1.40 19.57 -31.75
N GLN A 166 0.74 19.92 -30.65
CA GLN A 166 -0.09 21.12 -30.57
C GLN A 166 0.72 22.41 -30.76
N MET A 167 1.92 22.47 -30.16
CA MET A 167 2.83 23.61 -30.33
C MET A 167 3.28 23.75 -31.79
N LEU A 168 3.63 22.65 -32.45
CA LEU A 168 4.05 22.64 -33.86
C LEU A 168 2.91 23.03 -34.82
N GLN A 169 1.65 22.80 -34.45
CA GLN A 169 0.50 23.26 -35.25
C GLN A 169 0.29 24.77 -35.18
N SER A 170 0.71 25.41 -34.09
CA SER A 170 0.55 26.86 -33.86
C SER A 170 1.79 27.68 -34.23
N LEU A 171 2.74 27.09 -34.97
CA LEU A 171 4.06 27.68 -35.21
C LEU A 171 4.04 28.94 -36.08
N ASP A 172 2.95 29.14 -36.85
CA ASP A 172 2.75 30.30 -37.71
C ASP A 172 2.45 31.60 -36.91
N ASP A 173 2.11 31.47 -35.62
CA ASP A 173 1.95 32.60 -34.69
C ASP A 173 2.97 32.50 -33.54
N PRO A 174 4.10 33.22 -33.60
CA PRO A 174 5.12 33.24 -32.55
C PRO A 174 4.57 33.68 -31.17
N GLY A 175 3.46 34.42 -31.12
CA GLY A 175 2.81 34.84 -29.88
C GLY A 175 1.95 33.73 -29.24
N ALA A 176 1.60 32.69 -30.01
CA ALA A 176 0.89 31.51 -29.54
C ALA A 176 1.83 30.38 -29.06
N ILE A 177 3.16 30.60 -29.12
CA ILE A 177 4.16 29.66 -28.60
C ILE A 177 4.38 29.95 -27.12
N GLY A 178 4.00 28.98 -26.28
CA GLY A 178 4.17 29.07 -24.82
C GLY A 178 3.19 29.98 -24.06
N PRO A 179 1.90 30.12 -24.41
CA PRO A 179 0.92 30.66 -23.48
C PRO A 179 0.64 29.58 -22.42
N ALA A 180 1.49 29.56 -21.41
CA ALA A 180 1.28 28.89 -20.13
C ALA A 180 1.61 29.89 -19.03
#